data_AF-A0A081XU42-F1
#
_entry.id   AF-A0A081XU42-F1
#
_cell.length_a   1.000
_cell.length_b   1.000
_cell.length_c   1.000
_cell.angle_alpha   90.00
_cell.angle_beta   90.00
_cell.angle_gamma   90.00
#
_symmetry.space_group_name_H-M   'P 1'
#
loop_
_entity.id
_entity.type
_entity.pdbx_description
1 polymer ?
#
loop_
_entity_poly.entity_id
_entity_poly.type
_entity_poly.pdbx_seq_one_letter_code
_entity_poly.pdbx_strand_id
1 'polypeptide(L)'
;MSRRDNGGDWANTNQAAEWLGELHPRVRAFAFHLRMEGKLPDAWDYDETQRPRTALDRQWIYDNWTEWAEAWTKWRAQAERRHR
;
A
#
# COMPACT_ATOMS: atom_id res chain seq x y z
N MET A 1 -5.48 20.12 25.68
CA MET A 1 -5.50 19.78 24.25
C MET A 1 -4.96 18.37 24.10
N SER A 2 -5.80 17.41 23.71
CA SER A 2 -5.44 15.99 23.59
C SER A 2 -4.50 15.79 22.41
N ARG A 3 -3.32 15.22 22.66
CA ARG A 3 -2.31 14.79 21.67
C ARG A 3 -2.75 13.56 20.83
N ARG A 4 -4.04 13.44 20.47
CA ARG A 4 -4.59 12.21 19.87
C ARG A 4 -4.99 12.30 18.39
N ASP A 5 -4.85 13.46 17.74
CA ASP A 5 -5.41 13.67 16.39
C ASP A 5 -4.37 13.86 15.27
N ASN A 6 -3.13 13.39 15.43
CA ASN A 6 -2.11 13.37 14.36
C ASN A 6 -1.75 11.94 13.91
N GLY A 7 -2.70 11.01 14.00
CA GLY A 7 -2.54 9.67 13.46
C GLY A 7 -2.99 9.64 12.01
N GLY A 8 -2.07 9.91 11.07
CA GLY A 8 -2.33 9.64 9.66
C GLY A 8 -2.87 8.21 9.48
N ASP A 9 -3.93 8.04 8.71
CA ASP A 9 -4.62 6.76 8.58
C ASP A 9 -3.82 5.85 7.64
N TRP A 10 -2.79 5.18 8.16
CA TRP A 10 -1.93 4.28 7.39
C TRP A 10 -2.16 2.82 7.74
N ALA A 11 -1.93 1.96 6.75
CA ALA A 11 -1.96 0.52 6.91
C ALA A 11 -0.60 -0.09 6.57
N ASN A 12 -0.24 -1.15 7.30
CA ASN A 12 0.89 -1.97 6.89
C ASN A 12 0.47 -2.97 5.80
N THR A 13 1.45 -3.58 5.15
CA THR A 13 1.21 -4.53 4.06
C THR A 13 0.59 -5.85 4.52
N ASN A 14 0.58 -6.18 5.83
CA ASN A 14 -0.18 -7.32 6.34
C ASN A 14 -1.69 -7.04 6.27
N GLN A 15 -2.12 -5.87 6.74
CA GLN A 15 -3.54 -5.48 6.70
C GLN A 15 -4.06 -5.38 5.27
N ALA A 16 -3.27 -4.80 4.35
CA ALA A 16 -3.65 -4.77 2.94
C ALA A 16 -3.67 -6.16 2.28
N ALA A 17 -2.84 -7.08 2.75
CA ALA A 17 -2.90 -8.48 2.31
C ALA A 17 -4.20 -9.17 2.73
N GLU A 18 -4.72 -8.86 3.92
CA GLU A 18 -6.03 -9.35 4.36
C GLU A 18 -7.17 -8.80 3.47
N TRP A 19 -7.13 -7.51 3.10
CA TRP A 19 -8.14 -6.91 2.21
C TRP A 19 -8.17 -7.55 0.82
N LEU A 20 -6.98 -7.94 0.33
CA LEU A 20 -6.81 -8.54 -1.00
C LEU A 20 -6.92 -10.07 -0.98
N GLY A 21 -7.00 -10.70 0.19
CA GLY A 21 -6.98 -12.16 0.34
C GLY A 21 -5.69 -12.82 -0.14
N GLU A 22 -4.55 -12.16 0.06
CA GLU A 22 -3.27 -12.52 -0.58
C GLU A 22 -2.12 -12.67 0.41
N LEU A 23 -0.98 -13.16 -0.09
CA LEU A 23 0.22 -13.33 0.74
C LEU A 23 0.92 -11.98 0.98
N HIS A 24 1.23 -11.70 2.24
CA HIS A 24 1.93 -10.48 2.66
C HIS A 24 3.18 -10.14 1.80
N PRO A 25 4.11 -11.08 1.50
CA PRO A 25 5.27 -10.76 0.66
C PRO A 25 4.92 -10.22 -0.73
N ARG A 26 3.81 -10.69 -1.32
CA ARG A 26 3.35 -10.21 -2.64
C ARG A 26 2.81 -8.78 -2.56
N VAL A 27 1.96 -8.51 -1.58
CA VAL A 27 1.40 -7.16 -1.37
C VAL A 27 2.49 -6.17 -0.98
N ARG A 28 3.50 -6.60 -0.21
CA ARG A 28 4.68 -5.80 0.08
C ARG A 28 5.48 -5.44 -1.19
N ALA A 29 5.70 -6.40 -2.08
CA ALA A 29 6.39 -6.15 -3.35
C ALA A 29 5.60 -5.20 -4.26
N PHE A 30 4.27 -5.34 -4.30
CA PHE A 30 3.38 -4.44 -5.02
C PHE A 30 3.39 -3.01 -4.46
N ALA A 31 3.26 -2.86 -3.15
CA ALA A 31 3.32 -1.55 -2.49
C ALA A 31 4.66 -0.85 -2.76
N PHE A 32 5.76 -1.60 -2.71
CA PHE A 32 7.09 -1.08 -3.06
C PHE A 32 7.17 -0.64 -4.54
N HIS A 33 6.62 -1.45 -5.46
CA HIS A 33 6.58 -1.10 -6.88
C HIS A 33 5.81 0.19 -7.14
N LEU A 34 4.60 0.35 -6.58
CA LEU A 34 3.83 1.58 -6.73
C LEU A 34 4.51 2.81 -6.13
N ARG A 35 5.21 2.62 -5.00
CA ARG A 35 6.03 3.67 -4.38
C ARG A 35 7.14 4.14 -5.32
N MET A 36 7.85 3.22 -5.98
CA MET A 36 8.91 3.56 -6.94
C MET A 36 8.37 4.25 -8.20
N GLU A 37 7.13 3.98 -8.58
CA GLU A 37 6.45 4.66 -9.69
C GLU A 37 5.81 6.00 -9.32
N GLY A 38 5.86 6.42 -8.04
CA GLY A 38 5.21 7.65 -7.56
C GLY A 38 3.68 7.59 -7.58
N LYS A 39 3.10 6.39 -7.67
CA LYS A 39 1.64 6.16 -7.77
C LYS A 39 0.98 5.92 -6.42
N LEU A 40 1.77 5.77 -5.37
CA LEU A 40 1.28 5.65 -4.01
C LEU A 40 1.54 6.98 -3.29
N PRO A 41 0.51 7.66 -2.76
CA PRO A 41 0.74 8.85 -1.97
C PRO A 41 1.60 8.55 -0.75
N ASP A 42 2.32 9.56 -0.28
CA ASP A 42 2.97 9.50 1.02
C ASP A 42 1.90 9.28 2.09
N ALA A 43 2.05 8.22 2.88
CA ALA A 43 1.25 8.05 4.08
C ALA A 43 1.63 9.20 5.03
N TRP A 44 0.79 10.24 5.08
CA TRP A 44 1.07 11.61 5.54
C TRP A 44 1.90 11.72 6.82
N ASP A 45 3.12 12.24 6.68
CA ASP A 45 4.24 12.36 7.66
C ASP A 45 5.24 11.21 7.56
N TYR A 46 6.18 11.34 6.62
CA TYR A 46 7.32 10.46 6.41
C TYR A 46 8.27 10.50 7.62
N ASP A 47 7.92 9.82 8.72
CA ASP A 47 8.85 9.37 9.75
C ASP A 47 9.41 8.01 9.32
N GLU A 48 10.62 7.98 8.73
CA GLU A 48 11.28 6.75 8.28
C GLU A 48 11.48 5.72 9.40
N THR A 49 11.47 6.15 10.67
CA THR A 49 11.64 5.23 11.81
C THR A 49 10.36 4.49 12.16
N GLN A 50 9.20 5.08 11.87
CA GLN A 50 7.88 4.53 12.20
C GLN A 50 7.10 4.05 10.98
N ARG A 51 7.45 4.51 9.77
CA ARG A 51 6.67 4.29 8.55
C ARG A 51 7.54 3.70 7.45
N PRO A 52 7.44 2.38 7.19
CA PRO A 52 8.27 1.75 6.16
C PRO A 52 7.93 2.29 4.78
N ARG A 53 8.86 2.19 3.82
CA ARG A 53 8.64 2.59 2.40
C ARG A 53 7.44 1.89 1.71
N THR A 54 6.91 0.84 2.34
CA THR A 54 5.73 0.09 1.88
C THR A 54 4.47 0.43 2.68
N ALA A 55 4.49 1.46 3.52
CA ALA A 55 3.31 1.96 4.21
C ALA A 55 2.30 2.48 3.17
N LEU A 56 1.03 2.17 3.43
CA LEU A 56 -0.09 2.48 2.54
C LEU A 56 -0.97 3.53 3.22
N ASP A 57 -1.36 4.55 2.47
CA ASP A 57 -2.39 5.49 2.92
C ASP A 57 -3.76 4.80 2.83
N ARG A 58 -4.37 4.52 3.98
CA ARG A 58 -5.62 3.77 4.07
C ARG A 58 -6.80 4.59 3.55
N GLN A 59 -6.84 5.89 3.86
CA GLN A 59 -7.91 6.77 3.42
C GLN A 59 -7.90 6.87 1.89
N TRP A 60 -6.73 7.09 1.28
CA TRP A 60 -6.61 7.10 -0.17
C TRP A 60 -7.03 5.77 -0.82
N ILE A 61 -6.65 4.63 -0.23
CA ILE A 61 -7.06 3.31 -0.74
C ILE A 61 -8.59 3.16 -0.68
N TYR A 62 -9.24 3.59 0.39
CA TYR A 62 -10.71 3.50 0.47
C TYR A 62 -11.39 4.44 -0.52
N ASP A 63 -10.91 5.67 -0.65
CA ASP A 63 -11.46 6.66 -1.59
C ASP A 63 -11.24 6.26 -3.06
N ASN A 64 -10.18 5.51 -3.35
CA ASN A 64 -9.76 5.11 -4.71
C ASN A 64 -9.72 3.58 -4.88
N TRP A 65 -10.63 2.85 -4.20
CA TRP A 65 -10.58 1.38 -4.12
C TRP A 65 -10.54 0.69 -5.49
N THR A 66 -11.31 1.17 -6.47
CA THR A 66 -11.33 0.60 -7.83
C THR A 66 -9.96 0.74 -8.51
N GLU A 67 -9.33 1.93 -8.42
CA GLU A 67 -8.01 2.17 -9.01
C GLU A 67 -6.94 1.28 -8.35
N TRP A 68 -7.01 1.14 -7.03
CA TRP A 68 -6.14 0.26 -6.26
C TRP A 68 -6.28 -1.22 -6.68
N ALA A 69 -7.51 -1.72 -6.77
CA ALA A 69 -7.80 -3.10 -7.16
C ALA A 69 -7.38 -3.40 -8.61
N GLU A 70 -7.55 -2.42 -9.53
CA GLU A 70 -7.08 -2.54 -10.91
C GLU A 70 -5.55 -2.56 -11.01
N ALA A 71 -4.87 -1.66 -10.28
CA ALA A 71 -3.42 -1.60 -10.24
C ALA A 71 -2.84 -2.93 -9.73
N TRP A 72 -3.44 -3.50 -8.68
CA TRP A 72 -3.10 -4.83 -8.17
C TRP A 72 -3.25 -5.92 -9.24
N THR A 73 -4.40 -5.96 -9.92
CA THR A 73 -4.69 -6.96 -10.95
C THR A 73 -3.69 -6.88 -12.11
N LYS A 74 -3.40 -5.67 -12.60
CA LYS A 74 -2.43 -5.44 -13.69
C LYS A 74 -1.02 -5.86 -13.27
N TRP A 75 -0.59 -5.48 -12.07
CA TRP A 75 0.72 -5.85 -11.55
C TRP A 75 0.88 -7.36 -11.38
N ARG A 76 -0.12 -8.04 -10.81
CA ARG A 76 -0.15 -9.49 -10.67
C ARG A 76 0.02 -10.23 -11.99
N ALA A 77 -0.75 -9.85 -13.00
CA ALA A 77 -0.66 -10.47 -14.32
C ALA A 77 0.75 -10.31 -14.94
N GLN A 78 1.43 -9.19 -14.68
CA GLN A 78 2.82 -8.98 -15.13
C GLN A 78 3.83 -9.79 -14.31
N ALA A 79 3.65 -9.85 -12.98
CA ALA A 79 4.52 -10.62 -12.10
C ALA A 79 4.45 -12.13 -12.43
N GLU A 80 3.26 -12.66 -12.66
CA GLU A 80 3.05 -14.06 -13.05
C GLU A 80 3.67 -14.40 -14.41
N ARG A 81 3.67 -13.46 -15.37
CA ARG A 81 4.36 -13.64 -16.66
C ARG A 81 5.87 -13.69 -16.53
N ARG A 82 6.47 -13.03 -15.52
CA ARG A 82 7.93 -13.04 -15.29
C ARG A 82 8.44 -14.33 -14.65
N HIS A 83 7.55 -15.14 -14.07
CA HIS A 83 7.89 -16.42 -13.43
C HIS A 83 7.57 -17.64 -14.30
N ARG A 84 7.21 -17.44 -15.57
CA ARG A 84 7.05 -18.48 -16.60
C ARG A 84 8.18 -18.38 -17.60
#